data_AF-A0A1G3Y1F9-F1
#
_entry.id   AF-A0A1G3Y1F9-F1
#
_cell.length_a   1.000
_cell.length_b   1.000
_cell.length_c   1.000
_cell.angle_alpha   90.00
_cell.angle_beta   90.00
_cell.angle_gamma   90.00
#
_symmetry.space_group_name_H-M   'P 1'
#
loop_
_entity.id
_entity.type
_entity.pdbx_description
1 polymer ?
#
loop_
_entity_poly.entity_id
_entity_poly.type
_entity_poly.pdbx_seq_one_letter_code
_entity_poly.pdbx_strand_id
1 'polypeptide(L)'
;MRPIKARISIGAMAHNLRVARRHAGSAHVLAVVKANAYGHGLSRALRAFAAADGFAVLMLEEAANLRLMGVEKPILLLEGIFGPDEIATCSELDLWPVLHHAAQLDWLQQQPPARPIQVFLKFDSGMHRLGFPLADHAAITARVQSLAGVSGVTLMTHFAQADEGAGVDWQLQPFLRELGAYGLPWSSANSAALLRYPDTLGAWVRPGLMLYGASPFAEVSAAQLELRPAMTLQSEIISVQTLQPGEGVGYSQLFRAERSMRVGVVACGYADGYPRHALTGTPVLVNGRPSRTLGRVSMDMLCVDLSECEDAGIGSPVVLWGEGLPVDAVAAAAGTSSYELLCALAARVPVEEAD
;
A
#
# COMPACT_ATOMS: atom_id res chain seq x y z
N MET A 1 -10.23 28.21 -4.34
CA MET A 1 -10.17 26.82 -3.87
C MET A 1 -9.06 26.73 -2.84
N ARG A 2 -9.15 25.88 -1.80
CA ARG A 2 -8.04 25.71 -0.84
C ARG A 2 -6.81 25.16 -1.59
N PRO A 3 -5.59 25.72 -1.42
CA PRO A 3 -4.44 25.35 -2.23
C PRO A 3 -3.81 24.06 -1.69
N ILE A 4 -4.51 22.95 -1.88
CA ILE A 4 -4.05 21.60 -1.61
C ILE A 4 -4.56 20.67 -2.71
N LYS A 5 -3.72 19.72 -3.12
CA LYS A 5 -4.11 18.69 -4.09
C LYS A 5 -3.15 17.51 -4.06
N ALA A 6 -3.67 16.34 -4.42
CA ALA A 6 -2.88 15.18 -4.77
C ALA A 6 -2.83 15.04 -6.29
N ARG A 7 -1.61 15.02 -6.86
CA ARG A 7 -1.38 14.69 -8.26
C ARG A 7 -1.06 13.22 -8.38
N ILE A 8 -1.81 12.48 -9.20
CA ILE A 8 -1.64 11.05 -9.40
C ILE A 8 -1.16 10.78 -10.82
N SER A 9 0.02 10.18 -10.95
CA SER A 9 0.64 9.78 -12.21
C SER A 9 0.26 8.34 -12.57
N ILE A 10 -0.46 8.18 -13.68
CA ILE A 10 -0.83 6.87 -14.22
C ILE A 10 0.39 6.25 -14.91
N GLY A 11 1.20 7.07 -15.58
CA GLY A 11 2.45 6.68 -16.20
C GLY A 11 3.46 6.12 -15.20
N ALA A 12 3.56 6.71 -14.00
CA ALA A 12 4.42 6.20 -12.91
C ALA A 12 3.92 4.84 -12.41
N MET A 13 2.62 4.69 -12.14
CA MET A 13 2.04 3.39 -11.75
C MET A 13 2.28 2.32 -12.82
N ALA A 14 2.02 2.63 -14.10
CA ALA A 14 2.27 1.72 -15.21
C ALA A 14 3.77 1.37 -15.35
N HIS A 15 4.67 2.33 -15.09
CA HIS A 15 6.10 2.09 -15.02
C HIS A 15 6.47 1.13 -13.89
N ASN A 16 5.96 1.36 -12.69
CA ASN A 16 6.24 0.52 -11.53
C ASN A 16 5.71 -0.90 -11.72
N LEU A 17 4.58 -1.08 -12.43
CA LEU A 17 4.12 -2.41 -12.83
C LEU A 17 5.12 -3.09 -13.77
N ARG A 18 5.73 -2.37 -14.72
CA ARG A 18 6.80 -2.95 -15.57
C ARG A 18 8.01 -3.36 -14.75
N VAL A 19 8.38 -2.58 -13.72
CA VAL A 19 9.44 -2.97 -12.77
C VAL A 19 9.06 -4.27 -12.06
N ALA A 20 7.86 -4.32 -11.46
CA ALA A 20 7.35 -5.52 -10.80
C ALA A 20 7.36 -6.75 -11.74
N ARG A 21 6.99 -6.57 -13.01
CA ARG A 21 7.02 -7.62 -14.03
C ARG A 21 8.41 -8.17 -14.30
N ARG A 22 9.44 -7.32 -14.35
CA ARG A 22 10.83 -7.78 -14.52
C ARG A 22 11.26 -8.67 -13.35
N HIS A 23 10.92 -8.27 -12.12
CA HIS A 23 11.21 -9.05 -10.94
C HIS A 23 10.36 -10.33 -10.84
N ALA A 24 9.14 -10.32 -11.38
CA ALA A 24 8.24 -11.47 -11.36
C ALA A 24 8.70 -12.62 -12.27
N GLY A 25 9.54 -12.35 -13.28
CA GLY A 25 9.96 -13.36 -14.26
C GLY A 25 8.74 -13.97 -14.96
N SER A 26 8.57 -15.29 -14.84
CA SER A 26 7.41 -16.02 -15.38
C SER A 26 6.19 -16.03 -14.46
N ALA A 27 6.29 -15.55 -13.23
CA ALA A 27 5.18 -15.54 -12.30
C ALA A 27 4.12 -14.51 -12.70
N HIS A 28 2.86 -14.86 -12.45
CA HIS A 28 1.76 -13.95 -12.69
C HIS A 28 1.70 -12.84 -11.63
N VAL A 29 1.27 -11.63 -12.01
CA VAL A 29 1.20 -10.48 -11.11
C VAL A 29 -0.26 -10.16 -10.79
N LEU A 30 -0.61 -10.29 -9.51
CA LEU A 30 -1.83 -9.72 -8.93
C LEU A 30 -1.53 -8.32 -8.42
N ALA A 31 -2.01 -7.30 -9.11
CA ALA A 31 -1.88 -5.91 -8.66
C ALA A 31 -2.75 -5.68 -7.43
N VAL A 32 -2.13 -5.38 -6.28
CA VAL A 32 -2.86 -5.14 -5.03
C VAL A 32 -3.43 -3.72 -5.03
N VAL A 33 -4.76 -3.60 -5.09
CA VAL A 33 -5.50 -2.35 -5.26
C VAL A 33 -6.53 -2.09 -4.16
N LYS A 34 -6.47 -2.82 -3.04
CA LYS A 34 -7.29 -2.56 -1.84
C LYS A 34 -7.14 -1.13 -1.31
N ALA A 35 -8.07 -0.69 -0.48
CA ALA A 35 -8.06 0.63 0.14
C ALA A 35 -7.99 1.76 -0.90
N ASN A 36 -8.86 1.66 -1.92
CA ASN A 36 -8.92 2.60 -3.05
C ASN A 36 -7.57 2.76 -3.78
N ALA A 37 -6.90 1.63 -4.07
CA ALA A 37 -5.56 1.59 -4.63
C ALA A 37 -4.54 2.38 -3.81
N TYR A 38 -4.52 2.14 -2.49
CA TYR A 38 -3.66 2.83 -1.52
C TYR A 38 -3.79 4.36 -1.64
N GLY A 39 -5.02 4.86 -1.75
CA GLY A 39 -5.32 6.29 -1.92
C GLY A 39 -5.12 6.86 -3.34
N HIS A 40 -4.69 6.07 -4.32
CA HIS A 40 -4.45 6.55 -5.69
C HIS A 40 -5.69 6.50 -6.59
N GLY A 41 -6.78 5.88 -6.13
CA GLY A 41 -8.03 5.81 -6.86
C GLY A 41 -8.13 4.55 -7.72
N LEU A 42 -9.15 3.72 -7.46
CA LEU A 42 -9.36 2.43 -8.13
C LEU A 42 -9.44 2.55 -9.67
N SER A 43 -10.12 3.59 -10.18
CA SER A 43 -10.21 3.87 -11.62
C SER A 43 -8.86 4.20 -12.28
N ARG A 44 -7.98 4.91 -11.57
CA ARG A 44 -6.64 5.25 -12.08
C ARG A 44 -5.76 4.02 -12.07
N ALA A 45 -5.80 3.27 -10.98
CA ALA A 45 -5.08 2.01 -10.84
C ALA A 45 -5.48 0.99 -11.91
N LEU A 46 -6.77 0.88 -12.24
CA LEU A 46 -7.22 -0.03 -13.31
C LEU A 46 -6.58 0.31 -14.66
N ARG A 47 -6.54 1.60 -15.03
CA ARG A 47 -5.88 2.04 -16.27
C ARG A 47 -4.37 1.81 -16.22
N ALA A 48 -3.73 2.16 -15.11
CA ALA A 48 -2.29 2.00 -14.96
C ALA A 48 -1.85 0.53 -14.96
N PHE A 49 -2.65 -0.34 -14.37
CA PHE A 49 -2.34 -1.76 -14.18
C PHE A 49 -3.07 -2.65 -15.19
N ALA A 50 -3.46 -2.11 -16.34
CA ALA A 50 -4.11 -2.86 -17.41
C ALA A 50 -3.27 -4.06 -17.90
N ALA A 51 -1.95 -4.08 -17.68
CA ALA A 51 -1.06 -5.20 -17.99
C ALA A 51 -0.85 -6.21 -16.84
N ALA A 52 -1.49 -6.04 -15.68
CA ALA A 52 -1.47 -7.03 -14.60
C ALA A 52 -2.26 -8.29 -15.01
N ASP A 53 -1.98 -9.46 -14.42
CA ASP A 53 -2.71 -10.69 -14.76
C ASP A 53 -4.01 -10.80 -13.99
N GLY A 54 -4.09 -10.11 -12.85
CA GLY A 54 -5.29 -9.97 -12.06
C GLY A 54 -5.12 -8.88 -11.01
N PHE A 55 -6.13 -8.74 -10.17
CA PHE A 55 -6.18 -7.75 -9.10
C PHE A 55 -6.37 -8.42 -7.75
N ALA A 56 -5.95 -7.77 -6.68
CA ALA A 56 -6.18 -8.22 -5.32
C ALA A 56 -6.78 -7.10 -4.48
N VAL A 57 -7.91 -7.39 -3.84
CA VAL A 57 -8.69 -6.48 -2.99
C VAL A 57 -8.97 -7.15 -1.64
N LEU A 58 -9.62 -6.45 -0.71
CA LEU A 58 -10.08 -7.07 0.54
C LEU A 58 -11.56 -7.43 0.48
N MET A 59 -12.38 -6.48 0.02
CA MET A 59 -13.83 -6.52 0.21
C MET A 59 -14.57 -6.90 -1.07
N LEU A 60 -15.74 -7.52 -0.93
CA LEU A 60 -16.62 -7.83 -2.05
C LEU A 60 -17.08 -6.59 -2.80
N GLU A 61 -17.29 -5.47 -2.10
CA GLU A 61 -17.70 -4.21 -2.70
C GLU A 61 -16.60 -3.66 -3.63
N GLU A 62 -15.33 -3.78 -3.24
CA GLU A 62 -14.21 -3.40 -4.11
C GLU A 62 -14.15 -4.31 -5.35
N ALA A 63 -14.37 -5.62 -5.18
CA ALA A 63 -14.39 -6.59 -6.27
C ALA A 63 -15.57 -6.35 -7.24
N ALA A 64 -16.77 -6.12 -6.71
CA ALA A 64 -17.97 -5.79 -7.48
C ALA A 64 -17.78 -4.49 -8.27
N ASN A 65 -17.18 -3.47 -7.66
CA ASN A 65 -16.83 -2.23 -8.35
C ASN A 65 -15.87 -2.48 -9.52
N LEU A 66 -14.85 -3.34 -9.35
CA LEU A 66 -13.96 -3.73 -10.45
C LEU A 66 -14.73 -4.44 -11.58
N ARG A 67 -15.68 -5.32 -11.26
CA ARG A 67 -16.54 -5.97 -12.26
C ARG A 67 -17.43 -4.97 -13.00
N LEU A 68 -18.06 -4.03 -12.29
CA LEU A 68 -18.85 -2.94 -12.88
C LEU A 68 -18.01 -2.04 -13.80
N MET A 69 -16.71 -1.93 -13.53
CA MET A 69 -15.76 -1.21 -14.37
C MET A 69 -15.22 -2.04 -15.57
N GLY A 70 -15.73 -3.26 -15.78
CA GLY A 70 -15.38 -4.10 -16.92
C GLY A 70 -14.12 -4.96 -16.73
N VAL A 71 -13.66 -5.18 -15.49
CA VAL A 71 -12.54 -6.10 -15.23
C VAL A 71 -12.99 -7.54 -15.45
N GLU A 72 -12.42 -8.20 -16.44
CA GLU A 72 -12.64 -9.65 -16.70
C GLU A 72 -11.54 -10.53 -16.09
N LYS A 73 -10.42 -9.93 -15.67
CA LYS A 73 -9.27 -10.65 -15.10
C LYS A 73 -9.59 -11.22 -13.71
N PRO A 74 -8.84 -12.25 -13.25
CA PRO A 74 -8.92 -12.74 -11.88
C PRO A 74 -8.90 -11.65 -10.82
N ILE A 75 -9.75 -11.80 -9.80
CA ILE A 75 -9.77 -10.93 -8.61
C ILE A 75 -9.64 -11.80 -7.36
N LEU A 76 -8.55 -11.61 -6.62
CA LEU A 76 -8.27 -12.27 -5.35
C LEU A 76 -8.85 -11.46 -4.19
N LEU A 77 -9.62 -12.10 -3.32
CA LEU A 77 -10.02 -11.56 -2.01
C LEU A 77 -9.00 -11.97 -0.96
N LEU A 78 -8.11 -11.06 -0.58
CA LEU A 78 -6.93 -11.37 0.26
C LEU A 78 -7.28 -11.85 1.69
N GLU A 79 -8.44 -11.47 2.19
CA GLU A 79 -8.98 -11.87 3.50
C GLU A 79 -10.05 -12.95 3.40
N GLY A 80 -10.38 -13.38 2.18
CA GLY A 80 -11.39 -14.39 1.94
C GLY A 80 -12.82 -13.87 2.03
N ILE A 81 -13.69 -14.76 2.49
CA ILE A 81 -15.09 -14.47 2.80
C ILE A 81 -15.30 -14.33 4.30
N PHE A 82 -16.21 -13.44 4.70
CA PHE A 82 -16.59 -13.20 6.10
C PHE A 82 -17.84 -13.95 6.53
N GLY A 83 -18.63 -14.47 5.58
CA GLY A 83 -19.82 -15.27 5.84
C GLY A 83 -20.13 -16.26 4.71
N PRO A 84 -20.97 -17.29 4.97
CA PRO A 84 -21.38 -18.25 3.95
C PRO A 84 -22.22 -17.62 2.82
N ASP A 85 -22.94 -16.54 3.11
CA ASP A 85 -23.74 -15.77 2.15
C ASP A 85 -22.91 -15.10 1.04
N GLU A 86 -21.61 -14.89 1.29
CA GLU A 86 -20.67 -14.33 0.32
C GLU A 86 -20.23 -15.33 -0.77
N ILE A 87 -20.47 -16.64 -0.57
CA ILE A 87 -20.07 -17.69 -1.51
C ILE A 87 -20.78 -17.54 -2.86
N ALA A 88 -22.08 -17.22 -2.82
CA ALA A 88 -22.87 -16.99 -4.02
C ALA A 88 -22.29 -15.84 -4.85
N THR A 89 -21.99 -14.71 -4.19
CA THR A 89 -21.36 -13.54 -4.82
C THR A 89 -19.99 -13.87 -5.42
N CYS A 90 -19.16 -14.65 -4.71
CA CYS A 90 -17.86 -15.09 -5.24
C CYS A 90 -18.03 -15.92 -6.53
N SER A 91 -19.04 -16.79 -6.58
CA SER A 91 -19.33 -17.60 -7.76
C SER A 91 -19.89 -16.78 -8.93
N GLU A 92 -20.80 -15.84 -8.65
CA GLU A 92 -21.40 -14.97 -9.65
C GLU A 92 -20.39 -14.01 -10.29
N LEU A 93 -19.48 -13.48 -9.49
CA LEU A 93 -18.47 -12.50 -9.90
C LEU A 93 -17.11 -13.13 -10.25
N ASP A 94 -16.99 -14.46 -10.27
CA ASP A 94 -15.74 -15.20 -10.52
C ASP A 94 -14.56 -14.65 -9.67
N LEU A 95 -14.75 -14.66 -8.34
CA LEU A 95 -13.77 -14.19 -7.38
C LEU A 95 -12.99 -15.37 -6.79
N TRP A 96 -11.73 -15.12 -6.44
CA TRP A 96 -10.84 -16.11 -5.86
C TRP A 96 -10.68 -15.82 -4.37
N PRO A 97 -11.47 -16.42 -3.47
CA PRO A 97 -11.33 -16.15 -2.05
C PRO A 97 -10.10 -16.86 -1.46
N VAL A 98 -9.41 -16.17 -0.54
CA VAL A 98 -8.47 -16.82 0.37
C VAL A 98 -9.24 -17.62 1.43
N LEU A 99 -8.87 -18.88 1.63
CA LEU A 99 -9.34 -19.70 2.74
C LEU A 99 -8.21 -19.82 3.77
N HIS A 100 -8.50 -19.44 5.00
CA HIS A 100 -7.51 -19.35 6.08
C HIS A 100 -8.02 -19.85 7.43
N HIS A 101 -9.28 -20.27 7.51
CA HIS A 101 -9.91 -20.79 8.73
C HIS A 101 -10.86 -21.95 8.46
N ALA A 102 -11.00 -22.89 9.43
CA ALA A 102 -11.79 -24.11 9.28
C ALA A 102 -13.27 -23.84 8.97
N ALA A 103 -13.84 -22.80 9.59
CA ALA A 103 -15.22 -22.37 9.35
C ALA A 103 -15.51 -22.07 7.86
N GLN A 104 -14.54 -21.52 7.12
CA GLN A 104 -14.72 -21.24 5.69
C GLN A 104 -14.79 -22.53 4.86
N LEU A 105 -14.10 -23.59 5.28
CA LEU A 105 -14.22 -24.92 4.68
C LEU A 105 -15.58 -25.54 5.01
N ASP A 106 -16.07 -25.37 6.24
CA ASP A 106 -17.40 -25.83 6.65
C ASP A 106 -18.49 -25.15 5.81
N TRP A 107 -18.37 -23.83 5.59
CA TRP A 107 -19.31 -23.07 4.77
C TRP A 107 -19.34 -23.56 3.32
N LEU A 108 -18.19 -23.74 2.68
CA LEU A 108 -18.12 -24.25 1.31
C LEU A 108 -18.64 -25.70 1.19
N GLN A 109 -18.49 -26.50 2.24
CA GLN A 109 -19.04 -27.86 2.27
C GLN A 109 -20.56 -27.87 2.38
N GLN A 110 -21.13 -26.99 3.22
CA GLN A 110 -22.57 -26.89 3.45
C GLN A 110 -23.30 -26.17 2.32
N GLN A 111 -22.65 -25.16 1.73
CA GLN A 111 -23.19 -24.30 0.69
C GLN A 111 -22.20 -24.22 -0.47
N PRO A 112 -22.11 -25.28 -1.29
CA PRO A 112 -21.22 -25.26 -2.44
C PRO A 112 -21.65 -24.16 -3.42
N PRO A 113 -20.71 -23.39 -4.00
CA PRO A 113 -21.02 -22.38 -5.00
C PRO A 113 -21.68 -22.99 -6.25
N ALA A 114 -22.59 -22.24 -6.87
CA ALA A 114 -23.31 -22.68 -8.07
C ALA A 114 -22.36 -22.96 -9.26
N ARG A 115 -21.25 -22.21 -9.34
CA ARG A 115 -20.12 -22.45 -10.25
C ARG A 115 -18.85 -22.65 -9.43
N PRO A 116 -18.04 -23.68 -9.70
CA PRO A 116 -16.80 -23.92 -8.98
C PRO A 116 -15.86 -22.72 -9.01
N ILE A 117 -15.26 -22.39 -7.87
CA ILE A 117 -14.36 -21.25 -7.70
C ILE A 117 -12.91 -21.68 -7.45
N GLN A 118 -11.95 -20.89 -7.93
CA GLN A 118 -10.56 -21.03 -7.57
C GLN A 118 -10.36 -20.48 -6.14
N VAL A 119 -9.55 -21.14 -5.33
CA VAL A 119 -9.29 -20.69 -3.95
C VAL A 119 -7.81 -20.56 -3.65
N PHE A 120 -7.46 -19.61 -2.79
CA PHE A 120 -6.12 -19.47 -2.25
C PHE A 120 -6.09 -20.04 -0.84
N LEU A 121 -5.45 -21.20 -0.63
CA LEU A 121 -5.37 -21.84 0.67
C LEU A 121 -4.16 -21.28 1.45
N LYS A 122 -4.43 -20.49 2.47
CA LYS A 122 -3.40 -19.74 3.19
C LYS A 122 -2.92 -20.47 4.43
N PHE A 123 -1.61 -20.64 4.52
CA PHE A 123 -0.92 -21.16 5.70
C PHE A 123 -0.15 -20.06 6.42
N ASP A 124 -0.21 -20.11 7.75
CA ASP A 124 0.60 -19.29 8.61
C ASP A 124 2.01 -19.86 8.70
N SER A 125 2.95 -19.19 8.06
CA SER A 125 4.38 -19.52 8.09
C SER A 125 5.14 -18.80 9.19
N GLY A 126 4.44 -18.04 10.06
CA GLY A 126 5.05 -17.31 11.17
C GLY A 126 4.64 -15.85 11.33
N MET A 127 3.71 -15.36 10.50
CA MET A 127 3.16 -14.00 10.67
C MET A 127 2.12 -13.97 11.80
N HIS A 128 1.48 -15.11 12.10
CA HIS A 128 0.51 -15.26 13.19
C HIS A 128 -0.68 -14.29 13.11
N ARG A 129 -1.10 -13.97 11.88
CA ARG A 129 -2.25 -13.09 11.61
C ARG A 129 -3.43 -13.82 11.01
N LEU A 130 -3.24 -14.48 9.87
CA LEU A 130 -4.25 -15.29 9.19
C LEU A 130 -3.57 -16.48 8.50
N GLY A 131 -4.21 -17.63 8.53
CA GLY A 131 -3.75 -18.85 7.86
C GLY A 131 -3.94 -20.08 8.76
N PHE A 132 -4.04 -21.24 8.12
CA PHE A 132 -4.00 -22.52 8.82
C PHE A 132 -2.60 -22.77 9.39
N PRO A 133 -2.48 -23.47 10.53
CA PRO A 133 -1.18 -23.94 11.00
C PRO A 133 -0.51 -24.82 9.93
N LEU A 134 0.78 -24.61 9.69
CA LEU A 134 1.53 -25.45 8.74
C LEU A 134 1.48 -26.94 9.10
N ALA A 135 1.43 -27.28 10.39
CA ALA A 135 1.32 -28.67 10.86
C ALA A 135 0.06 -29.40 10.37
N ASP A 136 -1.00 -28.65 10.03
CA ASP A 136 -2.28 -29.22 9.59
C ASP A 136 -2.37 -29.33 8.06
N HIS A 137 -1.28 -29.03 7.33
CA HIS A 137 -1.26 -28.93 5.87
C HIS A 137 -1.87 -30.13 5.14
N ALA A 138 -1.58 -31.35 5.58
CA ALA A 138 -2.10 -32.57 4.96
C ALA A 138 -3.62 -32.68 5.07
N ALA A 139 -4.16 -32.48 6.28
CA ALA A 139 -5.60 -32.57 6.52
C ALA A 139 -6.36 -31.45 5.79
N ILE A 140 -5.84 -30.22 5.85
CA ILE A 140 -6.48 -29.05 5.25
C ILE A 140 -6.45 -29.10 3.72
N THR A 141 -5.32 -29.49 3.12
CA THR A 141 -5.19 -29.60 1.66
C THR A 141 -6.09 -30.70 1.11
N ALA A 142 -6.10 -31.89 1.73
CA ALA A 142 -6.99 -32.98 1.33
C ALA A 142 -8.46 -32.57 1.45
N ARG A 143 -8.81 -31.89 2.54
CA ARG A 143 -10.17 -31.39 2.77
C ARG A 143 -10.63 -30.44 1.67
N VAL A 144 -9.86 -29.39 1.37
CA VAL A 144 -10.26 -28.39 0.36
C VAL A 144 -10.37 -29.00 -1.05
N GLN A 145 -9.48 -29.94 -1.39
CA GLN A 145 -9.50 -30.63 -2.69
C GLN A 145 -10.72 -31.55 -2.85
N SER A 146 -11.35 -31.98 -1.76
CA SER A 146 -12.56 -32.81 -1.79
C SER A 146 -13.87 -32.01 -1.94
N LEU A 147 -13.81 -30.67 -1.85
CA LEU A 147 -15.00 -29.83 -1.90
C LEU A 147 -15.52 -29.69 -3.33
N ALA A 148 -16.78 -30.08 -3.58
CA ALA A 148 -17.38 -30.11 -4.91
C ALA A 148 -17.42 -28.75 -5.64
N GLY A 149 -17.32 -27.64 -4.90
CA GLY A 149 -17.34 -26.28 -5.45
C GLY A 149 -15.97 -25.62 -5.62
N VAL A 150 -14.87 -26.36 -5.46
CA VAL A 150 -13.50 -25.84 -5.64
C VAL A 150 -12.96 -26.33 -6.98
N SER A 151 -12.69 -25.43 -7.92
CA SER A 151 -12.11 -25.77 -9.23
C SER A 151 -10.59 -25.87 -9.22
N GLY A 152 -9.93 -25.31 -8.20
CA GLY A 152 -8.47 -25.30 -8.11
C GLY A 152 -7.98 -24.59 -6.86
N VAL A 153 -6.75 -24.94 -6.46
CA VAL A 153 -6.14 -24.52 -5.21
C VAL A 153 -4.78 -23.90 -5.48
N THR A 154 -4.55 -22.69 -4.97
CA THR A 154 -3.23 -22.05 -4.89
C THR A 154 -2.80 -21.92 -3.45
N LEU A 155 -1.62 -22.41 -3.09
CA LEU A 155 -1.10 -22.32 -1.74
C LEU A 155 -0.55 -20.91 -1.46
N MET A 156 -0.85 -20.36 -0.29
CA MET A 156 -0.52 -18.95 -0.01
C MET A 156 0.15 -18.79 1.35
N THR A 157 1.14 -17.90 1.41
CA THR A 157 1.60 -17.32 2.68
C THR A 157 1.97 -15.85 2.49
N HIS A 158 2.35 -15.17 3.58
CA HIS A 158 2.75 -13.77 3.56
C HIS A 158 3.90 -13.52 4.53
N PHE A 159 4.92 -12.79 4.06
CA PHE A 159 6.10 -12.49 4.87
C PHE A 159 5.85 -11.37 5.87
N ALA A 160 6.41 -11.54 7.06
CA ALA A 160 6.38 -10.58 8.16
C ALA A 160 7.57 -9.61 8.11
N GLN A 161 8.73 -10.05 7.62
CA GLN A 161 10.01 -9.33 7.71
C GLN A 161 10.81 -9.35 6.40
N ALA A 162 10.13 -9.38 5.26
CA ALA A 162 10.81 -9.39 3.95
C ALA A 162 11.59 -8.09 3.67
N ASP A 163 11.21 -7.00 4.33
CA ASP A 163 11.85 -5.70 4.28
C ASP A 163 13.01 -5.53 5.27
N GLU A 164 13.15 -6.43 6.24
CA GLU A 164 14.16 -6.37 7.28
C GLU A 164 15.32 -7.35 7.06
N GLY A 165 16.36 -7.25 7.89
CA GLY A 165 17.55 -8.11 7.83
C GLY A 165 17.28 -9.58 8.18
N ALA A 166 16.19 -9.90 8.90
CA ALA A 166 15.78 -11.28 9.17
C ALA A 166 15.34 -12.03 7.89
N GLY A 167 14.82 -11.28 6.90
CA GLY A 167 14.45 -11.79 5.59
C GLY A 167 13.29 -12.80 5.62
N VAL A 168 13.30 -13.70 4.62
CA VAL A 168 12.15 -14.56 4.30
C VAL A 168 12.37 -16.04 4.60
N ASP A 169 13.62 -16.49 4.75
CA ASP A 169 13.96 -17.92 4.74
C ASP A 169 13.29 -18.70 5.87
N TRP A 170 13.19 -18.10 7.05
CA TRP A 170 12.57 -18.73 8.21
C TRP A 170 11.06 -18.99 8.02
N GLN A 171 10.39 -18.25 7.12
CA GLN A 171 9.00 -18.50 6.71
C GLN A 171 8.92 -19.35 5.45
N LEU A 172 9.78 -19.08 4.46
CA LEU A 172 9.72 -19.72 3.14
C LEU A 172 10.14 -21.18 3.21
N GLN A 173 11.22 -21.51 3.92
CA GLN A 173 11.76 -22.87 3.94
C GLN A 173 10.78 -23.89 4.57
N PRO A 174 10.14 -23.62 5.72
CA PRO A 174 9.09 -24.50 6.23
C PRO A 174 7.90 -24.60 5.28
N PHE A 175 7.45 -23.47 4.71
CA PHE A 175 6.33 -23.46 3.76
C PHE A 175 6.61 -24.36 2.55
N LEU A 176 7.78 -24.22 1.90
CA LEU A 176 8.14 -25.04 0.74
C LEU A 176 8.37 -26.50 1.09
N ARG A 177 8.96 -26.79 2.27
CA ARG A 177 9.18 -28.17 2.73
C ARG A 177 7.89 -28.94 2.89
N GLU A 178 6.92 -28.36 3.60
CA GLU A 178 5.66 -29.06 3.92
C GLU A 178 4.69 -29.10 2.73
N LEU A 179 4.76 -28.08 1.85
CA LEU A 179 3.76 -27.90 0.79
C LEU A 179 4.26 -28.25 -0.61
N GLY A 180 5.57 -28.31 -0.83
CA GLY A 180 6.15 -28.54 -2.15
C GLY A 180 5.73 -29.89 -2.77
N ALA A 181 5.52 -30.91 -1.93
CA ALA A 181 5.13 -32.26 -2.37
C ALA A 181 3.74 -32.32 -3.04
N TYR A 182 2.87 -31.33 -2.82
CA TYR A 182 1.53 -31.31 -3.44
C TYR A 182 1.56 -30.93 -4.93
N GLY A 183 2.65 -30.33 -5.43
CA GLY A 183 2.75 -29.87 -6.82
C GLY A 183 1.71 -28.80 -7.19
N LEU A 184 1.10 -28.13 -6.21
CA LEU A 184 0.13 -27.05 -6.42
C LEU A 184 0.84 -25.72 -6.69
N PRO A 185 0.22 -24.79 -7.46
CA PRO A 185 0.73 -23.44 -7.58
C PRO A 185 0.76 -22.76 -6.21
N TRP A 186 1.68 -21.83 -6.02
CA TRP A 186 1.81 -21.12 -4.74
C TRP A 186 2.15 -19.64 -4.91
N SER A 187 1.93 -18.87 -3.85
CA SER A 187 2.09 -17.42 -3.83
C SER A 187 2.58 -16.93 -2.46
N SER A 188 3.76 -16.30 -2.43
CA SER A 188 4.33 -15.75 -1.20
C SER A 188 4.70 -14.26 -1.31
N ALA A 189 5.30 -13.87 -2.44
CA ALA A 189 5.96 -12.58 -2.58
C ALA A 189 5.00 -11.38 -2.47
N ASN A 190 5.25 -10.53 -1.49
CA ASN A 190 4.77 -9.14 -1.45
C ASN A 190 5.80 -8.23 -2.16
N SER A 191 5.62 -6.90 -2.12
CA SER A 191 6.54 -5.95 -2.77
C SER A 191 8.01 -6.14 -2.34
N ALA A 192 8.25 -6.27 -1.03
CA ALA A 192 9.60 -6.42 -0.48
C ALA A 192 10.26 -7.71 -0.98
N ALA A 193 9.52 -8.82 -0.89
CA ALA A 193 10.05 -10.11 -1.30
C ALA A 193 10.28 -10.20 -2.81
N LEU A 194 9.38 -9.64 -3.62
CA LEU A 194 9.52 -9.60 -5.07
C LEU A 194 10.80 -8.86 -5.50
N LEU A 195 11.14 -7.77 -4.82
CA LEU A 195 12.32 -6.98 -5.15
C LEU A 195 13.63 -7.62 -4.68
N ARG A 196 13.62 -8.36 -3.57
CA ARG A 196 14.83 -8.80 -2.87
C ARG A 196 15.13 -10.30 -2.99
N TYR A 197 14.11 -11.16 -3.12
CA TYR A 197 14.26 -12.62 -2.99
C TYR A 197 13.65 -13.37 -4.18
N PRO A 198 14.45 -13.72 -5.20
CA PRO A 198 13.96 -14.40 -6.41
C PRO A 198 13.37 -15.80 -6.15
N ASP A 199 13.73 -16.44 -5.03
CA ASP A 199 13.20 -17.76 -4.67
C ASP A 199 11.75 -17.70 -4.14
N THR A 200 11.16 -16.51 -4.02
CA THR A 200 9.81 -16.30 -3.45
C THR A 200 8.67 -16.24 -4.49
N LEU A 201 9.00 -16.29 -5.78
CA LEU A 201 8.09 -15.92 -6.88
C LEU A 201 6.86 -16.83 -7.02
N GLY A 202 7.06 -18.16 -6.89
CA GLY A 202 5.99 -19.13 -7.09
C GLY A 202 5.26 -18.97 -8.43
N ALA A 203 3.96 -19.24 -8.45
CA ALA A 203 3.10 -19.04 -9.61
C ALA A 203 2.50 -17.62 -9.66
N TRP A 204 2.29 -16.99 -8.50
CA TRP A 204 1.68 -15.68 -8.38
C TRP A 204 2.43 -14.79 -7.39
N VAL A 205 2.73 -13.55 -7.78
CA VAL A 205 3.27 -12.50 -6.92
C VAL A 205 2.23 -11.41 -6.68
N ARG A 206 2.32 -10.74 -5.52
CA ARG A 206 1.29 -9.79 -5.06
C ARG A 206 1.90 -8.43 -4.69
N PRO A 207 2.50 -7.69 -5.66
CA PRO A 207 3.03 -6.37 -5.40
C PRO A 207 1.91 -5.38 -5.05
N GLY A 208 2.15 -4.59 -4.00
CA GLY A 208 1.29 -3.50 -3.56
C GLY A 208 2.07 -2.20 -3.54
N LEU A 209 2.74 -1.90 -2.41
CA LEU A 209 3.46 -0.63 -2.21
C LEU A 209 4.36 -0.20 -3.36
N MET A 210 5.13 -1.13 -3.94
CA MET A 210 6.06 -0.79 -5.02
C MET A 210 5.34 -0.29 -6.27
N LEU A 211 4.09 -0.74 -6.53
CA LEU A 211 3.30 -0.28 -7.68
C LEU A 211 2.98 1.21 -7.60
N TYR A 212 2.98 1.77 -6.39
CA TYR A 212 2.69 3.17 -6.10
C TYR A 212 3.95 4.03 -5.93
N GLY A 213 5.13 3.45 -6.17
CA GLY A 213 6.36 4.22 -6.24
C GLY A 213 7.07 4.46 -4.91
N ALA A 214 6.73 3.68 -3.88
CA ALA A 214 7.36 3.77 -2.57
C ALA A 214 8.27 2.55 -2.32
N SER A 215 9.42 2.79 -1.69
CA SER A 215 10.31 1.72 -1.28
C SER A 215 9.69 0.95 -0.10
N PRO A 216 9.75 -0.39 -0.10
CA PRO A 216 9.44 -1.17 1.09
C PRO A 216 10.62 -1.25 2.07
N PHE A 217 11.79 -0.69 1.75
CA PHE A 217 13.03 -0.84 2.54
C PHE A 217 13.45 0.49 3.18
N ALA A 218 14.02 0.43 4.38
CA ALA A 218 14.50 1.62 5.09
C ALA A 218 15.83 2.16 4.52
N GLU A 219 16.66 1.26 3.99
CA GLU A 219 18.03 1.51 3.57
C GLU A 219 18.19 1.68 2.04
N VAL A 220 17.14 1.41 1.27
CA VAL A 220 17.13 1.54 -0.19
C VAL A 220 16.00 2.49 -0.61
N SER A 221 16.34 3.56 -1.32
CA SER A 221 15.35 4.52 -1.84
C SER A 221 14.53 3.94 -2.98
N ALA A 222 13.33 4.50 -3.19
CA ALA A 222 12.48 4.13 -4.34
C ALA A 222 13.21 4.33 -5.68
N ALA A 223 14.02 5.39 -5.81
CA ALA A 223 14.79 5.67 -7.02
C ALA A 223 15.85 4.60 -7.33
N GLN A 224 16.54 4.07 -6.31
CA GLN A 224 17.49 2.95 -6.47
C GLN A 224 16.80 1.66 -6.94
N LEU A 225 15.52 1.50 -6.63
CA LEU A 225 14.67 0.40 -7.09
C LEU A 225 14.01 0.69 -8.45
N GLU A 226 14.38 1.79 -9.12
CA GLU A 226 13.76 2.30 -10.34
C GLU A 226 12.25 2.60 -10.22
N LEU A 227 11.75 2.77 -9.00
CA LEU A 227 10.36 3.09 -8.73
C LEU A 227 10.13 4.60 -8.85
N ARG A 228 9.01 4.98 -9.46
CA ARG A 228 8.59 6.37 -9.65
C ARG A 228 7.42 6.69 -8.73
N PRO A 229 7.48 7.76 -7.90
CA PRO A 229 6.39 8.12 -7.02
C PRO A 229 5.13 8.40 -7.83
N ALA A 230 4.04 7.69 -7.52
CA ALA A 230 2.78 7.84 -8.24
C ALA A 230 1.90 8.97 -7.69
N MET A 231 2.03 9.30 -6.40
CA MET A 231 1.31 10.40 -5.75
C MET A 231 2.26 11.52 -5.35
N THR A 232 1.91 12.76 -5.71
CA THR A 232 2.50 13.97 -5.16
C THR A 232 1.44 14.77 -4.42
N LEU A 233 1.54 14.80 -3.08
CA LEU A 233 0.73 15.68 -2.25
C LEU A 233 1.42 17.04 -2.17
N GLN A 234 0.74 18.07 -2.67
CA GLN A 234 1.28 19.42 -2.70
C GLN A 234 0.25 20.43 -2.17
N SER A 235 0.78 21.52 -1.62
CA SER A 235 0.03 22.64 -1.08
C SER A 235 0.79 23.95 -1.33
N GLU A 236 0.38 25.02 -0.68
CA GLU A 236 1.02 26.33 -0.76
C GLU A 236 1.11 26.97 0.63
N ILE A 237 2.08 27.88 0.77
CA ILE A 237 2.16 28.77 1.93
C ILE A 237 0.99 29.76 1.87
N ILE A 238 0.20 29.85 2.93
CA ILE A 238 -0.92 30.78 3.07
C ILE A 238 -0.65 31.93 4.05
N SER A 239 0.43 31.84 4.84
CA SER A 239 0.88 32.91 5.73
C SER A 239 2.37 32.80 6.00
N VAL A 240 3.02 33.93 6.26
CA VAL A 240 4.41 33.97 6.72
C VAL A 240 4.47 34.76 8.03
N GLN A 241 5.10 34.17 9.03
CA GLN A 241 5.33 34.76 10.33
C GLN A 241 6.83 34.96 10.55
N THR A 242 7.19 35.95 11.37
CA THR A 242 8.57 36.11 11.86
C THR A 242 8.56 35.82 13.35
N LEU A 243 9.33 34.83 13.78
CA LEU A 243 9.53 34.52 15.19
C LEU A 243 10.80 35.22 15.69
N GLN A 244 10.74 35.74 16.90
CA GLN A 244 11.88 36.20 17.68
C GLN A 244 12.43 35.08 18.57
N PRO A 245 13.69 35.17 19.05
CA PRO A 245 14.23 34.20 19.99
C PRO A 245 13.32 33.99 21.21
N GLY A 246 13.02 32.73 21.53
CA GLY A 246 12.15 32.31 22.63
C GLY A 246 10.67 32.15 22.26
N GLU A 247 10.20 32.73 21.15
CA GLU A 247 8.83 32.56 20.68
C GLU A 247 8.61 31.14 20.13
N GLY A 248 7.41 30.60 20.31
CA GLY A 248 7.07 29.25 19.86
C GLY A 248 5.93 29.22 18.87
N VAL A 249 5.81 28.10 18.14
CA VAL A 249 4.80 27.93 17.07
C VAL A 249 3.80 26.82 17.40
N GLY A 250 2.53 27.08 17.07
CA GLY A 250 1.44 26.12 17.12
C GLY A 250 1.05 25.65 18.52
N TYR A 251 0.25 24.59 18.57
CA TYR A 251 -0.27 24.03 19.83
C TYR A 251 0.86 23.55 20.74
N SER A 252 0.75 23.90 22.02
CA SER A 252 1.74 23.60 23.08
C SER A 252 3.13 24.20 22.85
N GLN A 253 3.33 24.97 21.77
CA GLN A 253 4.63 25.56 21.43
C GLN A 253 5.80 24.56 21.52
N LEU A 254 5.60 23.36 20.95
CA LEU A 254 6.61 22.28 20.97
C LEU A 254 7.93 22.66 20.29
N PHE A 255 7.88 23.65 19.40
CA PHE A 255 9.05 24.28 18.83
C PHE A 255 9.13 25.72 19.32
N ARG A 256 10.34 26.13 19.73
CA ARG A 256 10.70 27.51 20.07
C ARG A 256 11.89 27.94 19.22
N ALA A 257 11.84 29.15 18.71
CA ALA A 257 12.90 29.70 17.90
C ALA A 257 14.11 30.06 18.76
N GLU A 258 15.29 29.59 18.38
CA GLU A 258 16.56 29.96 19.04
C GLU A 258 17.15 31.27 18.51
N ARG A 259 16.74 31.65 17.30
CA ARG A 259 17.14 32.86 16.58
C ARG A 259 15.94 33.46 15.88
N SER A 260 16.05 34.71 15.43
CA SER A 260 14.99 35.26 14.57
C SER A 260 14.89 34.43 13.30
N MET A 261 13.68 34.00 12.95
CA MET A 261 13.45 33.13 11.80
C MET A 261 12.08 33.34 11.16
N ARG A 262 11.98 33.04 9.87
CA ARG A 262 10.73 33.07 9.11
C ARG A 262 10.06 31.70 9.14
N VAL A 263 8.76 31.70 9.35
CA VAL A 263 7.93 30.49 9.41
C VAL A 263 6.81 30.60 8.39
N GLY A 264 6.69 29.60 7.52
CA GLY A 264 5.59 29.46 6.58
C GLY A 264 4.45 28.66 7.20
N VAL A 265 3.22 29.10 7.01
CA VAL A 265 2.02 28.31 7.34
C VAL A 265 1.48 27.73 6.05
N VAL A 266 1.36 26.40 5.98
CA VAL A 266 0.95 25.64 4.80
C VAL A 266 -0.50 25.20 4.95
N ALA A 267 -1.28 25.24 3.87
CA ALA A 267 -2.68 24.79 3.85
C ALA A 267 -2.83 23.26 3.80
N CYS A 268 -2.20 22.56 4.73
CA CYS A 268 -2.28 21.11 4.89
C CYS A 268 -2.28 20.75 6.39
N GLY A 269 -3.17 19.86 6.81
CA GLY A 269 -3.22 19.36 8.17
C GLY A 269 -3.74 17.93 8.26
N TYR A 270 -4.01 17.46 9.47
CA TYR A 270 -4.38 16.05 9.64
C TYR A 270 -5.76 15.68 9.10
N ALA A 271 -6.66 16.64 8.90
CA ALA A 271 -7.93 16.37 8.23
C ALA A 271 -7.77 16.24 6.70
N ASP A 272 -6.58 16.50 6.15
CA ASP A 272 -6.21 16.18 4.76
C ASP A 272 -5.57 14.79 4.61
N GLY A 273 -5.21 14.14 5.73
CA GLY A 273 -4.45 12.89 5.75
C GLY A 273 -3.00 13.04 6.20
N TYR A 274 -2.50 14.25 6.47
CA TYR A 274 -1.14 14.42 6.96
C TYR A 274 -1.01 13.95 8.42
N PRO A 275 0.00 13.17 8.81
CA PRO A 275 0.06 12.57 10.15
C PRO A 275 0.16 13.65 11.23
N ARG A 276 -0.83 13.69 12.14
CA ARG A 276 -0.83 14.62 13.28
C ARG A 276 0.41 14.48 14.16
N HIS A 277 0.96 13.27 14.22
CA HIS A 277 2.10 12.92 15.06
C HIS A 277 3.45 13.26 14.40
N ALA A 278 3.49 13.73 13.14
CA ALA A 278 4.71 14.26 12.56
C ALA A 278 5.26 15.40 13.42
N LEU A 279 6.54 15.29 13.74
CA LEU A 279 7.24 16.18 14.66
C LEU A 279 7.96 17.29 13.91
N THR A 280 8.56 18.22 14.65
CA THR A 280 9.57 19.13 14.09
C THR A 280 10.67 18.33 13.41
N GLY A 281 11.05 18.72 12.20
CA GLY A 281 12.11 18.04 11.45
C GLY A 281 11.61 17.09 10.36
N THR A 282 10.31 16.78 10.28
CA THR A 282 9.76 16.02 9.15
C THR A 282 10.00 16.79 7.84
N PRO A 283 10.59 16.16 6.81
CA PRO A 283 11.02 16.88 5.62
C PRO A 283 9.83 17.34 4.76
N VAL A 284 10.00 18.49 4.12
CA VAL A 284 9.10 19.06 3.09
C VAL A 284 9.95 19.74 2.03
N LEU A 285 9.39 20.04 0.85
CA LEU A 285 10.03 20.95 -0.10
C LEU A 285 9.27 22.25 -0.19
N VAL A 286 9.96 23.39 -0.17
CA VAL A 286 9.40 24.73 -0.40
C VAL A 286 10.09 25.34 -1.62
N ASN A 287 9.33 25.70 -2.66
CA ASN A 287 9.89 26.10 -3.97
C ASN A 287 10.91 25.08 -4.50
N GLY A 288 10.66 23.77 -4.28
CA GLY A 288 11.57 22.69 -4.67
C GLY A 288 12.84 22.56 -3.84
N ARG A 289 13.05 23.39 -2.81
CA ARG A 289 14.20 23.30 -1.90
C ARG A 289 13.85 22.56 -0.61
N PRO A 290 14.79 21.78 -0.04
CA PRO A 290 14.58 21.12 1.25
C PRO A 290 14.26 22.09 2.38
N SER A 291 13.26 21.73 3.18
CA SER A 291 12.86 22.39 4.42
C SER A 291 12.32 21.32 5.38
N ARG A 292 11.74 21.74 6.51
CA ARG A 292 11.19 20.88 7.54
C ARG A 292 9.95 21.49 8.18
N THR A 293 9.10 20.62 8.73
CA THR A 293 8.02 21.02 9.63
C THR A 293 8.55 21.61 10.95
N LEU A 294 7.76 22.50 11.54
CA LEU A 294 8.00 23.11 12.85
C LEU A 294 6.77 22.93 13.75
N GLY A 295 6.98 22.42 14.95
CA GLY A 295 5.91 22.24 15.93
C GLY A 295 4.89 21.18 15.52
N ARG A 296 3.67 21.30 16.05
CA ARG A 296 2.62 20.29 15.86
C ARG A 296 1.78 20.58 14.61
N VAL A 297 1.48 19.53 13.84
CA VAL A 297 0.47 19.56 12.76
C VAL A 297 -0.93 19.78 13.36
N SER A 298 -1.66 20.78 12.84
CA SER A 298 -3.05 21.09 13.21
C SER A 298 -4.05 20.45 12.24
N MET A 299 -5.36 20.71 12.43
CA MET A 299 -6.41 20.12 11.59
C MET A 299 -6.24 20.48 10.11
N ASP A 300 -5.92 21.75 9.84
CA ASP A 300 -5.93 22.30 8.48
C ASP A 300 -4.63 23.00 8.10
N MET A 301 -3.66 23.08 9.02
CA MET A 301 -2.41 23.80 8.80
C MET A 301 -1.22 23.09 9.46
N LEU A 302 -0.06 23.25 8.84
CA LEU A 302 1.23 22.91 9.39
C LEU A 302 2.20 24.06 9.17
N CYS A 303 3.23 24.16 10.01
CA CYS A 303 4.23 25.21 9.92
C CYS A 303 5.55 24.64 9.38
N VAL A 304 6.26 25.42 8.56
CA VAL A 304 7.53 25.03 7.93
C VAL A 304 8.61 26.10 8.12
N ASP A 305 9.86 25.67 8.18
CA ASP A 305 11.03 26.52 8.32
C ASP A 305 11.38 27.22 6.99
N LEU A 306 11.41 28.55 6.96
CA LEU A 306 11.78 29.31 5.76
C LEU A 306 13.20 29.89 5.81
N SER A 307 14.02 29.47 6.78
CA SER A 307 15.37 30.02 6.95
C SER A 307 16.24 29.83 5.70
N GLU A 308 16.14 28.68 5.03
CA GLU A 308 16.89 28.37 3.80
C GLU A 308 16.06 28.66 2.52
N CYS A 309 14.93 29.36 2.66
CA CYS A 309 13.97 29.64 1.59
C CYS A 309 13.55 31.12 1.61
N GLU A 310 14.52 32.04 1.52
CA GLU A 310 14.32 33.47 1.73
C GLU A 310 13.31 34.11 0.74
N ASP A 311 13.28 33.66 -0.51
CA ASP A 311 12.33 34.10 -1.54
C ASP A 311 10.93 33.47 -1.40
N ALA A 312 10.74 32.49 -0.51
CA ALA A 312 9.43 31.89 -0.30
C ALA A 312 8.48 32.86 0.43
N GLY A 313 7.23 32.92 -0.03
CA GLY A 313 6.17 33.78 0.47
C GLY A 313 4.80 33.14 0.33
N ILE A 314 3.73 33.93 0.53
CA ILE A 314 2.37 33.45 0.27
C ILE A 314 2.25 33.00 -1.19
N GLY A 315 1.65 31.82 -1.42
CA GLY A 315 1.50 31.18 -2.72
C GLY A 315 2.71 30.33 -3.16
N SER A 316 3.81 30.32 -2.39
CA SER A 316 4.95 29.44 -2.70
C SER A 316 4.55 27.96 -2.60
N PRO A 317 4.80 27.14 -3.63
CA PRO A 317 4.47 25.72 -3.62
C PRO A 317 5.23 24.96 -2.54
N VAL A 318 4.53 24.02 -1.91
CA VAL A 318 5.05 23.10 -0.91
C VAL A 318 4.75 21.67 -1.33
N VAL A 319 5.77 20.82 -1.42
CA VAL A 319 5.59 19.37 -1.61
C VAL A 319 5.71 18.70 -0.25
N LEU A 320 4.65 17.96 0.12
CA LEU A 320 4.55 17.22 1.37
C LEU A 320 5.12 15.81 1.23
N TRP A 321 4.92 15.19 0.06
CA TRP A 321 5.61 14.01 -0.44
C TRP A 321 5.34 13.85 -1.93
N GLY A 322 6.12 13.01 -2.61
CA GLY A 322 6.02 12.67 -4.03
C GLY A 322 7.26 13.05 -4.82
N GLU A 323 7.06 13.75 -5.94
CA GLU A 323 8.14 14.21 -6.80
C GLU A 323 9.15 15.09 -6.02
N GLY A 324 10.42 14.71 -6.03
CA GLY A 324 11.50 15.36 -5.29
C GLY A 324 11.58 15.02 -3.80
N LEU A 325 10.53 14.45 -3.19
CA LEU A 325 10.49 14.10 -1.77
C LEU A 325 9.81 12.74 -1.55
N PRO A 326 10.58 11.63 -1.45
CA PRO A 326 10.02 10.31 -1.26
C PRO A 326 9.11 10.22 -0.02
N VAL A 327 7.95 9.57 -0.18
CA VAL A 327 7.00 9.38 0.92
C VAL A 327 7.58 8.54 2.06
N ASP A 328 8.51 7.62 1.76
CA ASP A 328 9.25 6.82 2.74
C ASP A 328 10.12 7.67 3.67
N ALA A 329 10.76 8.74 3.17
CA ALA A 329 11.52 9.67 4.00
C ALA A 329 10.61 10.42 5.00
N VAL A 330 9.41 10.82 4.55
CA VAL A 330 8.41 11.49 5.38
C VAL A 330 7.85 10.52 6.43
N ALA A 331 7.52 9.30 6.02
CA ALA A 331 7.03 8.25 6.92
C ALA A 331 8.05 7.91 8.00
N ALA A 332 9.32 7.71 7.64
CA ALA A 332 10.39 7.45 8.58
C ALA A 332 10.57 8.60 9.59
N ALA A 333 10.59 9.85 9.11
CA ALA A 333 10.72 11.02 9.98
C ALA A 333 9.50 11.24 10.89
N ALA A 334 8.32 10.76 10.48
CA ALA A 334 7.11 10.78 11.30
C ALA A 334 6.99 9.55 12.22
N GLY A 335 7.83 8.52 12.07
CA GLY A 335 7.71 7.28 12.85
C GLY A 335 6.51 6.42 12.44
N THR A 336 6.16 6.42 11.16
CA THR A 336 5.07 5.63 10.57
C THR A 336 5.54 4.94 9.27
N SER A 337 4.61 4.32 8.52
CA SER A 337 4.82 3.65 7.25
C SER A 337 4.30 4.47 6.07
N SER A 338 4.92 4.29 4.91
CA SER A 338 4.44 4.85 3.64
C SER A 338 3.00 4.41 3.32
N TYR A 339 2.60 3.20 3.76
CA TYR A 339 1.23 2.71 3.61
C TYR A 339 0.22 3.62 4.33
N GLU A 340 0.51 4.05 5.55
CA GLU A 340 -0.38 4.93 6.31
C GLU A 340 -0.55 6.26 5.58
N LEU A 341 0.55 6.88 5.15
CA LEU A 341 0.51 8.19 4.48
C LEU A 341 -0.29 8.17 3.18
N LEU A 342 -0.02 7.19 2.31
CA LEU A 342 -0.69 7.08 1.01
C LEU A 342 -2.18 6.76 1.17
N CYS A 343 -2.54 5.86 2.08
CA CYS A 343 -3.94 5.49 2.33
C CYS A 343 -4.74 6.56 3.10
N ALA A 344 -4.08 7.48 3.79
CA ALA A 344 -4.74 8.50 4.61
C ALA A 344 -5.28 9.70 3.83
N LEU A 345 -5.03 9.80 2.52
CA LEU A 345 -5.48 10.92 1.69
C LEU A 345 -6.99 11.14 1.85
N ALA A 346 -7.37 12.26 2.46
CA ALA A 346 -8.76 12.52 2.79
C ALA A 346 -9.59 12.89 1.55
N ALA A 347 -10.88 12.54 1.54
CA ALA A 347 -11.80 12.83 0.44
C ALA A 347 -11.93 14.32 0.09
N ARG A 348 -11.61 15.22 1.03
CA ARG A 348 -11.63 16.68 0.80
C ARG A 348 -10.46 17.18 -0.04
N VAL A 349 -9.40 16.37 -0.20
CA VAL A 349 -8.24 16.74 -1.01
C VAL A 349 -8.57 16.49 -2.48
N PRO A 350 -8.55 17.54 -3.33
CA PRO A 350 -8.77 17.38 -4.76
C PRO A 350 -7.68 16.50 -5.38
N VAL A 351 -8.09 15.60 -6.27
CA VAL A 351 -7.19 14.70 -7.00
C VAL A 351 -7.12 15.11 -8.46
N GLU A 352 -5.93 15.46 -8.93
CA GLU A 352 -5.61 15.73 -10.34
C GLU A 352 -4.85 14.54 -10.94
N GLU A 353 -5.24 14.10 -12.13
CA GLU A 353 -4.39 13.18 -12.91
C GLU A 353 -3.24 13.99 -13.51
N ALA A 354 -2.01 13.51 -13.31
CA ALA A 354 -0.83 14.01 -13.99
C ALA A 354 -0.42 12.96 -15.03
N ASP A 355 0.03 13.39 -16.21
CA ASP A 355 0.42 12.59 -17.39
C ASP A 355 -0.66 11.84 -18.18
#